data_AF-A0AAV1ZTE9-F1
#
_entry.id   AF-A0AAV1ZTE9-F1
#
_cell.length_a   1.000
_cell.length_b   1.000
_cell.length_c   1.000
_cell.angle_alpha   90.00
_cell.angle_beta   90.00
_cell.angle_gamma   90.00
#
_symmetry.space_group_name_H-M   'P 1'
#
loop_
_entity.id
_entity.type
_entity.pdbx_description
1 polymer ?
#
loop_
_entity_poly.entity_id
_entity_poly.type
_entity_poly.pdbx_seq_one_letter_code
_entity_poly.pdbx_strand_id
1 'polypeptide(L)'
;MATPLEQFIVKVRSLSFPVTFEPLHDFVSKSSSVLTKNSNLLDDVLETLDVQEHSIGVLAVLCVKLSLPVVTDFDVQFFRVQEFITSCNGEQIRFAPDMFARLCQLFTMCLVERQQYIRGIPILIKAIQRIQLFPSQLTSIHACLCQLCLLAKCMKPALPFLDVDITDINKERGAFETKSFLLYYYYGGMIYTSLKNYERALYFYEVAITTPSMAVSHIMLEAYKKYILVSLILYGKIPNLPKFTSHVVGRFIKPLSQAYHDLATAYATNTPVEVRAIINKHNEVFDNNLGLVKQCVSFLYKKNIQRLTKTFLTLSLSDMATKVELSGPAEAEFYVLKD
;
A
#
# COMPACT_ATOMS: atom_id res chain seq x y z
N MET A 1 18.59 25.84 -38.44
CA MET A 1 18.72 24.40 -38.14
C MET A 1 17.75 24.10 -37.00
N ALA A 2 16.81 23.17 -37.18
CA ALA A 2 15.80 22.90 -36.16
C ALA A 2 16.46 22.44 -34.85
N THR A 3 16.08 23.03 -33.73
CA THR A 3 16.62 22.65 -32.41
C THR A 3 16.26 21.19 -32.10
N PRO A 4 17.05 20.47 -31.30
CA PRO A 4 16.74 19.07 -30.95
C PRO A 4 15.36 18.90 -30.29
N LEU A 5 14.83 19.96 -29.67
CA LEU A 5 13.46 20.03 -29.13
C LEU A 5 12.40 20.18 -30.23
N GLU A 6 12.61 21.04 -31.23
CA GLU A 6 11.71 21.13 -32.39
C GLU A 6 11.65 19.81 -33.17
N GLN A 7 12.79 19.12 -33.32
CA GLN A 7 12.81 17.79 -33.94
C GLN A 7 12.08 16.73 -33.09
N PHE A 8 12.09 16.87 -31.76
CA PHE A 8 11.31 16.03 -30.85
C PHE A 8 9.80 16.29 -31.03
N ILE A 9 9.36 17.55 -31.06
CA ILE A 9 7.96 17.94 -31.26
C ILE A 9 7.46 17.47 -32.63
N VAL A 10 8.23 17.68 -33.70
CA VAL A 10 7.85 17.26 -35.06
C VAL A 10 7.74 15.73 -35.15
N LYS A 11 8.64 14.98 -34.50
CA LYS A 11 8.58 13.52 -34.46
C LYS A 11 7.43 12.99 -33.61
N VAL A 12 7.15 13.62 -32.47
CA VAL A 12 5.99 13.28 -31.63
C VAL A 12 4.70 13.54 -32.39
N ARG A 13 4.57 14.67 -33.10
CA ARG A 13 3.44 14.98 -33.97
C ARG A 13 3.31 14.00 -35.14
N SER A 14 4.41 13.64 -35.80
CA SER A 14 4.33 12.69 -36.93
C SER A 14 4.01 11.26 -36.49
N LEU A 15 4.44 10.87 -35.28
CA LEU A 15 4.28 9.52 -34.73
C LEU A 15 3.04 9.39 -33.83
N SER A 16 2.22 10.43 -33.70
CA SER A 16 0.94 10.39 -32.97
C SER A 16 -0.24 9.88 -33.82
N PHE A 17 -0.08 9.84 -35.15
CA PHE A 17 -1.10 9.38 -36.10
C PHE A 17 -1.01 7.91 -36.60
N PRO A 18 0.10 7.14 -36.46
CA PRO A 18 0.11 5.74 -36.85
C PRO A 18 -0.57 4.84 -35.80
N VAL A 19 -1.08 3.69 -36.26
CA VAL A 19 -1.81 2.68 -35.47
C VAL A 19 -0.93 2.00 -34.39
N THR A 20 0.40 2.10 -34.49
CA THR A 20 1.36 1.51 -33.55
C THR A 20 2.17 2.59 -32.82
N PHE A 21 1.95 2.71 -31.51
CA PHE A 21 2.60 3.70 -30.63
C PHE A 21 3.96 3.24 -30.07
N GLU A 22 4.41 2.03 -30.38
CA GLU A 22 5.70 1.47 -29.95
C GLU A 22 6.93 2.28 -30.41
N PRO A 23 7.05 2.71 -31.69
CA PRO A 23 8.17 3.55 -32.12
C PRO A 23 8.19 4.93 -31.43
N LEU A 24 7.01 5.43 -31.03
CA LEU A 24 6.91 6.68 -30.27
C LEU A 24 7.43 6.47 -28.83
N HIS A 25 7.08 5.35 -28.18
CA HIS A 25 7.61 4.99 -26.85
C HIS A 25 9.14 4.83 -26.85
N ASP A 26 9.69 4.10 -27.82
CA ASP A 26 11.14 3.89 -27.95
C ASP A 26 11.91 5.18 -28.23
N PHE A 27 11.31 6.09 -29.01
CA PHE A 27 11.91 7.40 -29.28
C PHE A 27 11.89 8.28 -28.02
N VAL A 28 10.79 8.27 -27.29
CA VAL A 28 10.56 9.08 -26.09
C VAL A 28 11.41 8.60 -24.90
N SER A 29 11.64 7.28 -24.77
CA SER A 29 12.52 6.74 -23.74
C SER A 29 13.98 7.17 -23.96
N LYS A 30 14.43 7.19 -25.22
CA LYS A 30 15.78 7.64 -25.62
C LYS A 30 15.95 9.16 -25.54
N SER A 31 14.89 9.94 -25.77
CA SER A 31 14.94 11.41 -25.72
C SER A 31 14.93 11.99 -24.30
N SER A 32 14.69 11.18 -23.27
CA SER A 32 14.70 11.61 -21.86
C SER A 32 15.95 12.43 -21.48
N SER A 33 17.13 12.00 -21.94
CA SER A 33 18.42 12.69 -21.71
C SER A 33 18.55 14.06 -22.39
N VAL A 34 17.86 14.26 -23.52
CA VAL A 34 17.85 15.53 -24.27
C VAL A 34 16.86 16.52 -23.65
N LEU A 35 15.75 16.01 -23.10
CA LEU A 35 14.75 16.80 -22.38
C LEU A 35 15.31 17.34 -21.06
N THR A 36 16.10 16.54 -20.32
CA THR A 36 16.72 16.99 -19.06
C THR A 36 17.67 18.16 -19.25
N LYS A 37 18.36 18.23 -20.40
CA LYS A 37 19.31 19.30 -20.73
C LYS A 37 18.66 20.63 -21.11
N ASN A 38 17.38 20.61 -21.51
CA ASN A 38 16.67 21.80 -21.97
C ASN A 38 15.46 22.11 -21.07
N SER A 39 15.61 21.96 -19.75
CA SER A 39 14.54 22.10 -18.75
C SER A 39 13.73 23.39 -18.85
N ASN A 40 14.39 24.50 -19.22
CA ASN A 40 13.81 25.84 -19.24
C ASN A 40 12.86 26.09 -20.42
N LEU A 41 12.96 25.31 -21.51
CA LEU A 41 12.12 25.45 -22.71
C LEU A 41 10.97 24.43 -22.71
N LEU A 42 10.95 23.51 -21.76
CA LEU A 42 9.94 22.45 -21.70
C LEU A 42 8.53 22.99 -21.37
N ASP A 43 8.41 24.21 -20.82
CA ASP A 43 7.11 24.86 -20.61
C ASP A 43 6.46 25.24 -21.95
N ASP A 44 7.23 25.88 -22.83
CA ASP A 44 6.79 26.22 -24.19
C ASP A 44 6.46 24.96 -25.02
N VAL A 45 7.25 23.88 -24.84
CA VAL A 45 6.97 22.59 -25.50
C VAL A 45 5.63 22.00 -25.06
N LEU A 46 5.26 22.12 -23.78
CA LEU A 46 3.97 21.63 -23.28
C LEU A 46 2.79 22.44 -23.81
N GLU A 47 2.94 23.75 -23.99
CA GLU A 47 1.88 24.59 -24.58
C GLU A 47 1.64 24.30 -26.07
N THR A 48 2.66 23.79 -26.77
CA THR A 48 2.53 23.41 -28.19
C THR A 48 1.98 21.99 -28.41
N LEU A 49 1.90 21.15 -27.39
CA LEU A 49 1.48 19.75 -27.53
C LEU A 49 0.06 19.56 -26.99
N ASP A 50 -0.82 19.00 -27.82
CA ASP A 50 -2.16 18.60 -27.38
C ASP A 50 -2.08 17.36 -26.48
N VAL A 51 -2.68 17.46 -25.30
CA VAL A 51 -2.78 16.40 -24.29
C VAL A 51 -3.53 15.17 -24.82
N GLN A 52 -4.51 15.33 -25.71
CA GLN A 52 -5.30 14.22 -26.24
C GLN A 52 -4.60 13.47 -27.38
N GLU A 53 -3.88 14.20 -28.23
CA GLU A 53 -3.21 13.64 -29.40
C GLU A 53 -1.78 13.18 -29.11
N HIS A 54 -1.07 13.82 -28.18
CA HIS A 54 0.36 13.61 -27.90
C HIS A 54 0.62 13.19 -26.45
N SER A 55 -0.30 12.41 -25.87
CA SER A 55 -0.31 12.04 -24.46
C SER A 55 1.03 11.45 -23.98
N ILE A 56 1.66 10.58 -24.77
CA ILE A 56 2.94 9.93 -24.40
C ILE A 56 4.11 10.92 -24.42
N GLY A 57 4.10 11.88 -25.36
CA GLY A 57 5.12 12.93 -25.44
C GLY A 57 5.04 13.89 -24.25
N VAL A 58 3.83 14.33 -23.91
CA VAL A 58 3.56 15.17 -22.73
C VAL A 58 3.95 14.44 -21.44
N LEU A 59 3.61 13.16 -21.34
CA LEU A 59 3.94 12.31 -20.20
C LEU A 59 5.45 12.26 -19.93
N ALA A 60 6.26 12.08 -20.96
CA ALA A 60 7.71 12.01 -20.78
C ALA A 60 8.33 13.36 -20.41
N VAL A 61 7.81 14.46 -20.95
CA VAL A 61 8.22 15.81 -20.53
C VAL A 61 7.87 16.05 -19.06
N LEU A 62 6.68 15.64 -18.62
CA LEU A 62 6.26 15.73 -17.22
C LEU A 62 7.10 14.84 -16.30
N CYS A 63 7.42 13.60 -16.70
CA CYS A 63 8.32 12.71 -15.98
C CYS A 63 9.70 13.34 -15.77
N VAL A 64 10.25 13.98 -16.82
CA VAL A 64 11.54 14.65 -16.75
C VAL A 64 11.46 15.86 -15.81
N LYS A 65 10.41 16.67 -15.88
CA LYS A 65 10.23 17.82 -14.98
C LYS A 65 10.12 17.42 -13.51
N LEU A 66 9.34 16.38 -13.20
CA LEU A 66 9.21 15.89 -11.83
C LEU A 66 10.48 15.19 -11.32
N SER A 67 11.35 14.73 -12.22
CA SER A 67 12.66 14.17 -11.85
C SER A 67 13.74 15.21 -11.56
N LEU A 68 13.48 16.50 -11.85
CA LEU A 68 14.44 17.57 -11.57
C LEU A 68 14.46 17.91 -10.07
N PRO A 69 15.65 18.11 -9.47
CA PRO A 69 15.81 18.32 -8.03
C PRO A 69 15.23 19.64 -7.51
N VAL A 70 14.95 20.61 -8.39
CA VAL A 70 14.34 21.90 -8.05
C VAL A 70 13.09 22.08 -8.88
N VAL A 71 11.94 21.70 -8.32
CA VAL A 71 10.64 22.05 -8.87
C VAL A 71 10.31 23.49 -8.48
N THR A 72 10.65 24.44 -9.37
CA THR A 72 10.08 25.78 -9.34
C THR A 72 8.58 25.68 -9.66
N ASP A 73 7.74 26.28 -8.82
CA ASP A 73 6.27 26.30 -8.93
C ASP A 73 5.56 24.94 -8.95
N PHE A 74 5.66 24.21 -7.83
CA PHE A 74 5.00 22.91 -7.64
C PHE A 74 3.49 22.96 -7.88
N ASP A 75 2.79 24.04 -7.48
CA ASP A 75 1.34 24.14 -7.71
C ASP A 75 0.99 24.19 -9.21
N VAL A 76 1.82 24.84 -10.03
CA VAL A 76 1.64 24.88 -11.49
C VAL A 76 1.91 23.50 -12.10
N GLN A 77 2.98 22.83 -11.68
CA GLN A 77 3.28 21.47 -12.14
C GLN A 77 2.22 20.46 -11.67
N PHE A 78 1.71 20.60 -10.44
CA PHE A 78 0.63 19.81 -9.90
C PHE A 78 -0.64 19.97 -10.73
N PHE A 79 -1.03 21.20 -11.05
CA PHE A 79 -2.20 21.48 -11.88
C PHE A 79 -2.05 20.85 -13.27
N ARG A 80 -0.86 20.96 -13.88
CA ARG A 80 -0.58 20.35 -15.18
C ARG A 80 -0.63 18.82 -15.15
N VAL A 81 -0.13 18.19 -14.10
CA VAL A 81 -0.26 16.73 -13.91
C VAL A 81 -1.72 16.32 -13.70
N GLN A 82 -2.49 17.12 -12.96
CA GLN A 82 -3.92 16.89 -12.75
C GLN A 82 -4.72 17.02 -14.05
N GLU A 83 -4.46 18.06 -14.83
CA GLU A 83 -5.08 18.30 -16.13
C GLU A 83 -4.71 17.17 -17.10
N PHE A 84 -3.43 16.80 -17.16
CA PHE A 84 -2.95 15.66 -17.94
C PHE A 84 -3.72 14.39 -17.56
N ILE A 85 -3.72 13.98 -16.29
CA ILE A 85 -4.39 12.72 -15.88
C ILE A 85 -5.90 12.76 -16.15
N THR A 86 -6.53 13.93 -16.12
CA THR A 86 -7.97 14.06 -16.38
C THR A 86 -8.29 13.99 -17.87
N SER A 87 -7.52 14.67 -18.70
CA SER A 87 -7.78 14.89 -20.14
C SER A 87 -7.05 13.90 -21.05
N CYS A 88 -6.11 13.11 -20.54
CA CYS A 88 -5.26 12.22 -21.32
C CYS A 88 -6.03 11.05 -21.98
N ASN A 89 -5.56 10.64 -23.16
CA ASN A 89 -6.11 9.52 -23.91
C ASN A 89 -5.66 8.19 -23.31
N GLY A 90 -6.64 7.42 -22.81
CA GLY A 90 -6.39 6.11 -22.19
C GLY A 90 -5.78 5.07 -23.14
N GLU A 91 -6.05 5.16 -24.46
CA GLU A 91 -5.49 4.22 -25.43
C GLU A 91 -3.98 4.38 -25.57
N GLN A 92 -3.50 5.61 -25.69
CA GLN A 92 -2.06 5.90 -25.79
C GLN A 92 -1.32 5.55 -24.48
N ILE A 93 -1.90 5.84 -23.31
CA ILE A 93 -1.28 5.48 -22.02
C ILE A 93 -1.11 3.95 -21.91
N ARG A 94 -2.06 3.17 -22.41
CA ARG A 94 -1.97 1.69 -22.36
C ARG A 94 -0.80 1.13 -23.16
N PHE A 95 -0.30 1.87 -24.16
CA PHE A 95 0.92 1.49 -24.89
C PHE A 95 2.21 1.87 -24.14
N ALA A 96 2.15 2.83 -23.20
CA ALA A 96 3.28 3.31 -22.39
C ALA A 96 3.01 3.22 -20.86
N PRO A 97 2.67 2.02 -20.33
CA PRO A 97 2.28 1.87 -18.92
C PRO A 97 3.45 2.06 -17.95
N ASP A 98 4.68 1.75 -18.38
CA ASP A 98 5.92 1.91 -17.63
C ASP A 98 6.22 3.38 -17.30
N MET A 99 6.09 4.26 -18.29
CA MET A 99 6.33 5.69 -18.09
C MET A 99 5.22 6.31 -17.24
N PHE A 100 3.97 5.88 -17.43
CA PHE A 100 2.84 6.37 -16.64
C PHE A 100 2.95 5.95 -15.17
N ALA A 101 3.33 4.70 -14.91
CA ALA A 101 3.66 4.22 -13.58
C ALA A 101 4.77 5.05 -12.93
N ARG A 102 5.86 5.31 -13.67
CA ARG A 102 6.96 6.14 -13.20
C ARG A 102 6.52 7.57 -12.88
N LEU A 103 5.68 8.19 -13.71
CA LEU A 103 5.11 9.51 -13.44
C LEU A 103 4.35 9.51 -12.11
N CYS A 104 3.48 8.52 -11.90
CA CYS A 104 2.68 8.40 -10.69
C CYS A 104 3.56 8.16 -9.45
N GLN A 105 4.62 7.37 -9.57
CA GLN A 105 5.59 7.15 -8.49
C GLN A 105 6.34 8.43 -8.12
N LEU A 106 6.89 9.15 -9.11
CA LEU A 106 7.58 10.43 -8.89
C LEU A 106 6.63 11.46 -8.28
N PHE A 107 5.41 11.57 -8.81
CA PHE A 107 4.37 12.44 -8.27
C PHE A 107 4.05 12.12 -6.81
N THR A 108 3.94 10.82 -6.49
CA THR A 108 3.72 10.36 -5.11
C THR A 108 4.88 10.74 -4.21
N MET A 109 6.13 10.55 -4.65
CA MET A 109 7.32 10.94 -3.87
C MET A 109 7.34 12.45 -3.59
N CYS A 110 7.09 13.29 -4.60
CA CYS A 110 7.04 14.74 -4.41
C CYS A 110 5.93 15.18 -3.44
N LEU A 111 4.76 14.55 -3.50
CA LEU A 111 3.68 14.81 -2.54
C LEU A 111 4.04 14.38 -1.13
N VAL A 112 4.80 13.29 -0.99
CA VAL A 112 5.25 12.79 0.31
C VAL A 112 6.27 13.72 0.95
N GLU A 113 7.26 14.18 0.18
CA GLU A 113 8.26 15.15 0.65
C GLU A 113 7.62 16.47 1.11
N ARG A 114 6.55 16.91 0.44
CA ARG A 114 5.84 18.16 0.74
C ARG A 114 4.68 18.01 1.72
N GLN A 115 4.41 16.78 2.20
CA GLN A 115 3.32 16.46 3.13
C GLN A 115 1.90 16.81 2.64
N GLN A 116 1.66 16.89 1.32
CA GLN A 116 0.35 17.24 0.73
C GLN A 116 -0.43 16.03 0.21
N TYR A 117 -0.58 14.99 1.04
CA TYR A 117 -1.08 13.67 0.61
C TYR A 117 -2.51 13.67 0.05
N ILE A 118 -3.43 14.44 0.66
CA ILE A 118 -4.87 14.41 0.34
C ILE A 118 -5.14 14.83 -1.11
N ARG A 119 -4.37 15.79 -1.64
CA ARG A 119 -4.55 16.32 -2.99
C ARG A 119 -4.24 15.27 -4.06
N GLY A 120 -3.32 14.35 -3.80
CA GLY A 120 -2.90 13.31 -4.75
C GLY A 120 -3.88 12.14 -4.88
N ILE A 121 -4.66 11.84 -3.84
CA ILE A 121 -5.59 10.69 -3.82
C ILE A 121 -6.58 10.70 -5.01
N PRO A 122 -7.38 11.75 -5.25
CA PRO A 122 -8.35 11.75 -6.36
C PRO A 122 -7.68 11.67 -7.72
N ILE A 123 -6.45 12.18 -7.85
CA ILE A 123 -5.67 12.15 -9.09
C ILE A 123 -5.21 10.71 -9.38
N LEU A 124 -4.67 10.01 -8.38
CA LEU A 124 -4.25 8.62 -8.54
C LEU A 124 -5.43 7.68 -8.81
N ILE A 125 -6.60 7.93 -8.22
CA ILE A 125 -7.83 7.18 -8.50
C ILE A 125 -8.18 7.27 -10.00
N LYS A 126 -8.18 8.49 -10.56
CA LYS A 126 -8.41 8.69 -12.00
C LYS A 126 -7.32 8.02 -12.84
N ALA A 127 -6.05 8.11 -12.42
CA ALA A 127 -4.93 7.49 -13.11
C ALA A 127 -5.10 5.95 -13.21
N ILE A 128 -5.51 5.31 -12.11
CA ILE A 128 -5.79 3.87 -12.07
C ILE A 128 -6.92 3.51 -13.03
N GLN A 129 -8.03 4.25 -13.01
CA GLN A 129 -9.18 4.00 -13.89
C GLN A 129 -8.83 4.14 -15.37
N ARG A 130 -7.85 4.98 -15.74
CA ARG A 130 -7.40 5.15 -17.13
C ARG A 130 -6.49 4.02 -17.60
N ILE A 131 -5.58 3.52 -16.75
CA ILE A 131 -4.62 2.49 -17.12
C ILE A 131 -5.22 1.08 -17.09
N GLN A 132 -6.19 0.82 -16.21
CA GLN A 132 -6.83 -0.49 -16.10
C GLN A 132 -7.64 -0.83 -17.35
N LEU A 133 -7.51 -2.07 -17.82
CA LEU A 133 -8.40 -2.67 -18.82
C LEU A 133 -9.67 -3.23 -18.18
N PHE A 134 -9.53 -3.78 -16.97
CA PHE A 134 -10.59 -4.35 -16.16
C PHE A 134 -10.31 -4.06 -14.68
N PRO A 135 -11.36 -4.01 -13.82
CA PRO A 135 -11.23 -3.57 -12.43
C PRO A 135 -10.37 -4.51 -11.56
N SER A 136 -10.21 -5.78 -11.95
CA SER A 136 -9.39 -6.77 -11.23
C SER A 136 -7.91 -6.78 -11.66
N GLN A 137 -7.45 -5.75 -12.37
CA GLN A 137 -6.06 -5.62 -12.81
C GLN A 137 -5.23 -4.80 -11.81
N LEU A 138 -4.19 -5.41 -11.23
CA LEU A 138 -3.25 -4.71 -10.36
C LEU A 138 -2.19 -3.96 -11.16
N THR A 139 -1.98 -2.69 -10.81
CA THR A 139 -0.92 -1.84 -11.35
C THR A 139 -0.05 -1.30 -10.21
N SER A 140 1.16 -0.84 -10.52
CA SER A 140 2.08 -0.29 -9.50
C SER A 140 1.49 0.94 -8.78
N ILE A 141 0.61 1.68 -9.46
CA ILE A 141 -0.08 2.88 -8.96
C ILE A 141 -0.99 2.58 -7.76
N HIS A 142 -1.51 1.35 -7.64
CA HIS A 142 -2.33 0.95 -6.49
C HIS A 142 -1.53 1.02 -5.17
N ALA A 143 -0.25 0.68 -5.19
CA ALA A 143 0.62 0.80 -4.04
C ALA A 143 0.80 2.28 -3.63
N CYS A 144 0.99 3.16 -4.62
CA CYS A 144 1.08 4.61 -4.42
C CYS A 144 -0.20 5.20 -3.81
N LEU A 145 -1.37 4.78 -4.31
CA LEU A 145 -2.67 5.19 -3.76
C LEU A 145 -2.78 4.78 -2.28
N CYS A 146 -2.46 3.53 -1.96
CA CYS A 146 -2.53 3.03 -0.58
C CYS A 146 -1.56 3.78 0.34
N GLN A 147 -0.35 4.09 -0.15
CA GLN A 147 0.64 4.87 0.60
C GLN A 147 0.11 6.28 0.94
N LEU A 148 -0.43 7.00 -0.04
CA LEU A 148 -0.99 8.34 0.20
C LEU A 148 -2.19 8.30 1.15
N CYS A 149 -3.09 7.32 0.99
CA CYS A 149 -4.24 7.15 1.88
C CYS A 149 -3.82 6.88 3.33
N LEU A 150 -2.79 6.05 3.53
CA LEU A 150 -2.22 5.77 4.85
C LEU A 150 -1.63 7.03 5.51
N LEU A 151 -0.84 7.80 4.77
CA LEU A 151 -0.22 9.03 5.27
C LEU A 151 -1.26 10.13 5.54
N ALA A 152 -2.27 10.25 4.68
CA ALA A 152 -3.40 11.16 4.84
C ALA A 152 -4.37 10.75 5.98
N LYS A 153 -4.23 9.53 6.52
CA LYS A 153 -5.19 8.89 7.44
C LYS A 153 -6.62 8.84 6.88
N CYS A 154 -6.78 8.84 5.56
CA CYS A 154 -8.06 8.81 4.87
C CYS A 154 -8.19 7.52 4.05
N MET A 155 -8.79 6.49 4.66
CA MET A 155 -8.81 5.14 4.07
C MET A 155 -9.98 4.89 3.13
N LYS A 156 -11.09 5.65 3.28
CA LYS A 156 -12.33 5.43 2.51
C LYS A 156 -12.14 5.42 0.99
N PRO A 157 -11.34 6.31 0.38
CA PRO A 157 -11.19 6.33 -1.08
C PRO A 157 -10.45 5.12 -1.67
N ALA A 158 -9.67 4.39 -0.87
CA ALA A 158 -8.93 3.22 -1.32
C ALA A 158 -9.77 1.93 -1.31
N LEU A 159 -10.85 1.89 -0.53
CA LEU A 159 -11.69 0.69 -0.36
C LEU A 159 -12.24 0.10 -1.66
N PRO A 160 -12.78 0.90 -2.61
CA PRO A 160 -13.32 0.35 -3.85
C PRO A 160 -12.31 -0.45 -4.67
N PHE A 161 -11.02 -0.13 -4.55
CA PHE A 161 -9.94 -0.85 -5.22
C PHE A 161 -9.45 -2.06 -4.41
N LEU A 162 -9.48 -1.97 -3.09
CA LEU A 162 -9.03 -3.03 -2.18
C LEU A 162 -10.08 -4.13 -1.98
N ASP A 163 -11.36 -3.82 -2.14
CA ASP A 163 -12.47 -4.78 -1.99
C ASP A 163 -12.59 -5.72 -3.22
N VAL A 164 -12.03 -5.30 -4.36
CA VAL A 164 -11.98 -6.10 -5.59
C VAL A 164 -10.80 -7.07 -5.52
N ASP A 165 -11.09 -8.36 -5.69
CA ASP A 165 -10.05 -9.37 -5.73
C ASP A 165 -9.33 -9.32 -7.09
N ILE A 166 -8.01 -9.15 -7.01
CA ILE A 166 -7.15 -9.03 -8.18
C ILE A 166 -6.96 -10.38 -8.83
N THR A 167 -7.17 -10.45 -10.15
CA THR A 167 -7.01 -11.67 -10.95
C THR A 167 -5.80 -11.61 -11.88
N ASP A 168 -5.37 -10.41 -12.28
CA ASP A 168 -4.25 -10.22 -13.20
C ASP A 168 -3.36 -9.05 -12.77
N ILE A 169 -2.09 -9.14 -13.11
CA ILE A 169 -1.08 -8.12 -12.80
C ILE A 169 -0.64 -7.48 -14.12
N ASN A 170 -0.82 -6.17 -14.25
CA ASN A 170 -0.27 -5.44 -15.37
C ASN A 170 1.26 -5.49 -15.28
N LYS A 171 1.89 -6.17 -16.23
CA LYS A 171 3.35 -6.31 -16.27
C LYS A 171 4.07 -5.01 -16.62
N GLU A 172 3.36 -3.96 -17.06
CA GLU A 172 3.91 -2.63 -17.36
C GLU A 172 5.18 -2.71 -18.24
N ARG A 173 5.16 -3.52 -19.31
CA ARG A 173 6.34 -3.82 -20.17
C ARG A 173 7.60 -4.31 -19.40
N GLY A 174 7.42 -4.95 -18.25
CA GLY A 174 8.50 -5.44 -17.38
C GLY A 174 8.96 -4.46 -16.31
N ALA A 175 8.36 -3.26 -16.21
CA ALA A 175 8.66 -2.27 -15.17
C ALA A 175 7.94 -2.55 -13.84
N PHE A 176 7.05 -3.54 -13.79
CA PHE A 176 6.35 -3.90 -12.58
C PHE A 176 7.32 -4.50 -11.54
N GLU A 177 7.70 -3.67 -10.56
CA GLU A 177 8.60 -4.09 -9.49
C GLU A 177 7.86 -4.95 -8.46
N THR A 178 8.42 -6.10 -8.07
CA THR A 178 7.88 -6.98 -7.01
C THR A 178 7.66 -6.24 -5.69
N LYS A 179 8.43 -5.17 -5.43
CA LYS A 179 8.21 -4.30 -4.28
C LYS A 179 6.83 -3.63 -4.30
N SER A 180 6.36 -3.16 -5.47
CA SER A 180 5.05 -2.53 -5.61
C SER A 180 3.92 -3.51 -5.26
N PHE A 181 4.07 -4.78 -5.64
CA PHE A 181 3.15 -5.85 -5.23
C PHE A 181 3.12 -6.02 -3.70
N LEU A 182 4.30 -6.19 -3.08
CA LEU A 182 4.40 -6.36 -1.62
C LEU A 182 3.86 -5.13 -0.87
N LEU A 183 4.15 -3.92 -1.34
CA LEU A 183 3.67 -2.68 -0.75
C LEU A 183 2.15 -2.56 -0.86
N TYR A 184 1.56 -2.92 -2.01
CA TYR A 184 0.11 -2.91 -2.16
C TYR A 184 -0.58 -3.80 -1.12
N TYR A 185 -0.16 -5.06 -0.99
CA TYR A 185 -0.79 -5.97 -0.03
C TYR A 185 -0.49 -5.59 1.42
N TYR A 186 0.72 -5.13 1.72
CA TYR A 186 1.09 -4.66 3.06
C TYR A 186 0.28 -3.42 3.47
N TYR A 187 0.21 -2.41 2.61
CA TYR A 187 -0.56 -1.19 2.88
C TYR A 187 -2.06 -1.45 2.90
N GLY A 188 -2.59 -2.30 2.00
CA GLY A 188 -3.98 -2.76 2.05
C GLY A 188 -4.30 -3.46 3.37
N GLY A 189 -3.42 -4.34 3.84
CA GLY A 189 -3.52 -4.98 5.15
C GLY A 189 -3.57 -3.95 6.29
N MET A 190 -2.72 -2.92 6.25
CA MET A 190 -2.73 -1.84 7.25
C MET A 190 -4.03 -1.02 7.21
N ILE A 191 -4.53 -0.71 6.01
CA ILE A 191 -5.79 -0.01 5.80
C ILE A 191 -6.94 -0.80 6.43
N TYR A 192 -7.10 -2.08 6.11
CA TYR A 192 -8.14 -2.92 6.70
C TYR A 192 -7.98 -3.09 8.22
N THR A 193 -6.74 -3.20 8.70
CA THR A 193 -6.45 -3.26 10.14
C THR A 193 -6.93 -1.98 10.85
N SER A 194 -6.69 -0.81 10.24
CA SER A 194 -7.14 0.48 10.78
C SER A 194 -8.67 0.63 10.80
N LEU A 195 -9.35 0.00 9.84
CA LEU A 195 -10.81 -0.06 9.75
C LEU A 195 -11.43 -1.18 10.61
N LYS A 196 -10.61 -1.94 11.35
CA LYS A 196 -11.01 -3.11 12.15
C LYS A 196 -11.66 -4.24 11.34
N ASN A 197 -11.46 -4.27 10.03
CA ASN A 197 -11.83 -5.42 9.20
C ASN A 197 -10.68 -6.43 9.22
N TYR A 198 -10.60 -7.20 10.31
CA TYR A 198 -9.48 -8.11 10.56
C TYR A 198 -9.43 -9.31 9.60
N GLU A 199 -10.57 -9.74 9.06
CA GLU A 199 -10.65 -10.86 8.12
C GLU A 199 -9.93 -10.54 6.81
N ARG A 200 -10.33 -9.44 6.15
CA ARG A 200 -9.65 -8.94 4.94
C ARG A 200 -8.19 -8.58 5.23
N ALA A 201 -7.89 -7.96 6.38
CA ALA A 201 -6.51 -7.63 6.74
C ALA A 201 -5.62 -8.87 6.80
N LEU A 202 -6.10 -9.96 7.40
CA LEU A 202 -5.35 -11.21 7.53
C LEU A 202 -5.05 -11.82 6.16
N TYR A 203 -6.05 -11.86 5.27
CA TYR A 203 -5.87 -12.32 3.88
C TYR A 203 -4.79 -11.50 3.15
N PHE A 204 -4.83 -10.17 3.27
CA PHE A 204 -3.84 -9.30 2.63
C PHE A 204 -2.42 -9.53 3.14
N TYR A 205 -2.23 -9.71 4.45
CA TYR A 205 -0.92 -10.06 4.99
C TYR A 205 -0.48 -11.47 4.57
N GLU A 206 -1.40 -12.44 4.50
CA GLU A 206 -1.10 -13.80 4.05
C GLU A 206 -0.59 -13.81 2.60
N VAL A 207 -1.21 -13.05 1.69
CA VAL A 207 -0.75 -12.90 0.31
C VAL A 207 0.66 -12.29 0.25
N ALA A 208 0.93 -11.26 1.06
CA ALA A 208 2.26 -10.65 1.12
C ALA A 208 3.35 -11.63 1.61
N ILE A 209 3.02 -12.55 2.51
CA ILE A 209 3.96 -13.55 3.07
C ILE A 209 4.15 -14.74 2.13
N THR A 210 3.09 -15.15 1.44
CA THR A 210 3.11 -16.28 0.50
C THR A 210 3.78 -15.95 -0.84
N THR A 211 4.05 -14.68 -1.10
CA THR A 211 4.74 -14.23 -2.32
C THR A 211 6.10 -14.94 -2.45
N PRO A 212 6.38 -15.61 -3.59
CA PRO A 212 7.66 -16.26 -3.86
C PRO A 212 8.80 -15.25 -3.78
N SER A 213 9.73 -15.43 -2.85
CA SER A 213 10.92 -14.57 -2.72
C SER A 213 12.15 -15.38 -2.34
N MET A 214 13.27 -15.06 -3.00
CA MET A 214 14.59 -15.61 -2.70
C MET A 214 15.34 -14.78 -1.65
N ALA A 215 14.94 -13.52 -1.45
CA ALA A 215 15.55 -12.59 -0.51
C ALA A 215 14.56 -12.15 0.58
N VAL A 216 15.07 -11.88 1.78
CA VAL A 216 14.26 -11.29 2.85
C VAL A 216 14.01 -9.82 2.52
N SER A 217 12.75 -9.40 2.44
CA SER A 217 12.39 -7.99 2.39
C SER A 217 11.88 -7.52 3.75
N HIS A 218 12.18 -6.27 4.12
CA HIS A 218 11.64 -5.66 5.34
C HIS A 218 10.10 -5.57 5.31
N ILE A 219 9.52 -5.42 4.12
CA ILE A 219 8.06 -5.38 3.93
C ILE A 219 7.42 -6.70 4.35
N MET A 220 7.98 -7.84 3.91
CA MET A 220 7.48 -9.17 4.31
C MET A 220 7.64 -9.40 5.82
N LEU A 221 8.73 -8.93 6.42
CA LEU A 221 8.96 -9.05 7.85
C LEU A 221 7.94 -8.24 8.67
N GLU A 222 7.67 -6.99 8.28
CA GLU A 222 6.63 -6.18 8.93
C GLU A 222 5.22 -6.72 8.69
N ALA A 223 4.94 -7.26 7.50
CA ALA A 223 3.70 -7.96 7.20
C ALA A 223 3.52 -9.20 8.11
N TYR A 224 4.58 -9.99 8.31
CA TYR A 224 4.55 -11.18 9.16
C TYR A 224 4.28 -10.85 10.64
N LYS A 225 4.92 -9.80 11.16
CA LYS A 225 4.66 -9.31 12.52
C LYS A 225 3.18 -8.92 12.70
N LYS A 226 2.62 -8.18 11.75
CA LYS A 226 1.21 -7.73 11.79
C LYS A 226 0.24 -8.89 11.57
N TYR A 227 0.60 -9.85 10.72
CA TYR A 227 -0.16 -11.09 10.54
C TYR A 227 -0.32 -11.84 11.87
N ILE A 228 0.77 -12.01 12.64
CA ILE A 228 0.67 -12.64 13.97
C ILE A 228 -0.29 -11.87 14.86
N LEU A 229 -0.14 -10.56 14.99
CA LEU A 229 -1.01 -9.75 15.86
C LEU A 229 -2.49 -9.80 15.45
N VAL A 230 -2.78 -9.62 14.16
CA VAL A 230 -4.16 -9.68 13.64
C VAL A 230 -4.75 -11.08 13.80
N SER A 231 -3.94 -12.12 13.62
CA SER A 231 -4.38 -13.50 13.81
C SER A 231 -4.71 -13.83 15.28
N LEU A 232 -3.94 -13.28 16.22
CA LEU A 232 -4.24 -13.38 17.65
C LEU A 232 -5.53 -12.64 18.02
N ILE A 233 -5.78 -11.49 17.39
CA ILE A 233 -7.03 -10.73 17.59
C ILE A 233 -8.25 -11.50 17.06
N LEU A 234 -8.16 -12.05 15.84
CA LEU A 234 -9.31 -12.67 15.16
C LEU A 234 -9.61 -14.09 15.65
N TYR A 235 -8.60 -14.96 15.69
CA TYR A 235 -8.76 -16.39 16.00
C TYR A 235 -8.28 -16.78 17.40
N GLY A 236 -7.53 -15.90 18.07
CA GLY A 236 -6.90 -16.22 19.35
C GLY A 236 -5.80 -17.28 19.27
N LYS A 237 -5.32 -17.59 18.05
CA LYS A 237 -4.21 -18.49 17.72
C LYS A 237 -3.64 -18.10 16.36
N ILE A 238 -2.39 -18.48 16.08
CA ILE A 238 -1.78 -18.26 14.76
C ILE A 238 -2.24 -19.38 13.80
N PRO A 239 -2.91 -19.05 12.68
CA PRO A 239 -3.20 -20.02 11.63
C PRO A 239 -1.91 -20.53 10.99
N ASN A 240 -1.90 -21.81 10.67
CA ASN A 240 -0.78 -22.40 9.93
C ASN A 240 -0.72 -21.75 8.55
N LEU A 241 0.45 -21.23 8.20
CA LEU A 241 0.68 -20.70 6.87
C LEU A 241 0.57 -21.81 5.80
N PRO A 242 0.16 -21.48 4.57
CA PRO A 242 0.09 -22.44 3.49
C PRO A 242 1.45 -23.09 3.20
N LYS A 243 1.45 -24.36 2.77
CA LYS A 243 2.70 -25.11 2.50
C LYS A 243 3.58 -24.51 1.40
N PHE A 244 3.00 -23.69 0.52
CA PHE A 244 3.71 -23.03 -0.58
C PHE A 244 4.41 -21.73 -0.17
N THR A 245 4.40 -21.35 1.11
CA THR A 245 5.17 -20.18 1.57
C THR A 245 6.67 -20.33 1.32
N SER A 246 7.31 -19.25 0.89
CA SER A 246 8.75 -19.19 0.64
C SER A 246 9.58 -19.67 1.85
N HIS A 247 10.58 -20.53 1.61
CA HIS A 247 11.49 -21.05 2.65
C HIS A 247 12.19 -19.94 3.46
N VAL A 248 12.38 -18.77 2.86
CA VAL A 248 12.94 -17.56 3.47
C VAL A 248 12.14 -17.12 4.71
N VAL A 249 10.81 -17.28 4.70
CA VAL A 249 9.93 -16.92 5.82
C VAL A 249 10.23 -17.77 7.04
N GLY A 250 10.32 -19.09 6.87
CA GLY A 250 10.61 -20.02 7.97
C GLY A 250 12.04 -19.90 8.48
N ARG A 251 13.03 -19.69 7.59
CA ARG A 251 14.46 -19.69 7.94
C ARG A 251 14.93 -18.38 8.55
N PHE A 252 14.45 -17.24 8.05
CA PHE A 252 14.98 -15.92 8.44
C PHE A 252 13.93 -15.05 9.12
N ILE A 253 12.71 -14.96 8.58
CA ILE A 253 11.69 -14.06 9.13
C ILE A 253 11.24 -14.53 10.52
N LYS A 254 10.97 -15.83 10.68
CA LYS A 254 10.51 -16.41 11.95
C LYS A 254 11.46 -16.15 13.13
N PRO A 255 12.79 -16.41 13.02
CA PRO A 255 13.74 -16.05 14.09
C PRO A 255 13.83 -14.55 14.36
N LEU A 256 13.74 -13.70 13.33
CA LEU A 256 13.77 -12.24 13.49
C LEU A 256 12.54 -11.69 14.20
N SER A 257 11.41 -12.41 14.15
CA SER A 257 10.15 -12.05 14.82
C SER A 257 9.90 -12.87 16.09
N GLN A 258 10.95 -13.37 16.77
CA GLN A 258 10.81 -14.23 17.95
C GLN A 258 9.92 -13.60 19.04
N ALA A 259 10.06 -12.30 19.31
CA ALA A 259 9.23 -11.61 20.30
C ALA A 259 7.71 -11.72 20.03
N TYR A 260 7.29 -11.78 18.76
CA TYR A 260 5.88 -11.95 18.38
C TYR A 260 5.42 -13.41 18.56
N HIS A 261 6.32 -14.38 18.39
CA HIS A 261 6.04 -15.77 18.72
C HIS A 261 5.97 -16.01 20.21
N ASP A 262 6.85 -15.39 20.99
CA ASP A 262 6.82 -15.45 22.45
C ASP A 262 5.53 -14.81 23.00
N LEU A 263 5.05 -13.74 22.36
CA LEU A 263 3.73 -13.18 22.66
C LEU A 263 2.61 -14.20 22.36
N ALA A 264 2.68 -14.90 21.23
CA ALA A 264 1.68 -15.88 20.84
C ALA A 264 1.67 -17.13 21.74
N THR A 265 2.83 -17.56 22.26
CA THR A 265 2.92 -18.67 23.22
C THR A 265 2.31 -18.30 24.56
N ALA A 266 2.57 -17.09 25.08
CA ALA A 266 1.85 -16.58 26.26
C ALA A 266 0.37 -16.34 25.99
N TYR A 267 -0.01 -15.96 24.77
CA TYR A 267 -1.42 -15.86 24.42
C TYR A 267 -2.14 -17.22 24.50
N ALA A 268 -1.43 -18.33 24.30
CA ALA A 268 -1.97 -19.68 24.42
C ALA A 268 -2.21 -20.11 25.87
N THR A 269 -1.46 -19.58 26.86
CA THR A 269 -1.68 -19.86 28.30
C THR A 269 -2.98 -19.22 28.80
N ASN A 270 -3.48 -18.19 28.10
CA ASN A 270 -4.68 -17.40 28.41
C ASN A 270 -4.57 -16.55 29.69
N THR A 271 -3.36 -16.38 30.22
CA THR A 271 -3.08 -15.57 31.42
C THR A 271 -2.72 -14.14 31.02
N PRO A 272 -3.57 -13.13 31.31
CA PRO A 272 -3.32 -11.74 30.90
C PRO A 272 -2.09 -11.11 31.57
N VAL A 273 -1.71 -11.55 32.77
CA VAL A 273 -0.51 -11.08 33.47
C VAL A 273 0.77 -11.48 32.74
N GLU A 274 0.86 -12.73 32.28
CA GLU A 274 2.02 -13.21 31.51
C GLU A 274 2.16 -12.47 30.18
N VAL A 275 1.04 -12.26 29.48
CA VAL A 275 1.03 -11.50 28.22
C VAL A 275 1.52 -10.06 28.46
N ARG A 276 1.06 -9.39 29.53
CA ARG A 276 1.54 -8.05 29.90
C ARG A 276 3.03 -8.05 30.26
N ALA A 277 3.53 -9.07 30.96
CA ALA A 277 4.94 -9.18 31.30
C ALA A 277 5.83 -9.29 30.05
N ILE A 278 5.43 -10.08 29.05
CA ILE A 278 6.16 -10.20 27.78
C ILE A 278 6.12 -8.90 26.98
N ILE A 279 4.98 -8.21 26.96
CA ILE A 279 4.85 -6.90 26.29
C ILE A 279 5.82 -5.89 26.91
N ASN A 280 5.90 -5.84 28.25
CA ASN A 280 6.82 -4.94 28.95
C ASN A 280 8.29 -5.33 28.70
N LYS A 281 8.58 -6.63 28.64
CA LYS A 281 9.93 -7.15 28.36
C LYS A 281 10.44 -6.77 26.96
N HIS A 282 9.57 -6.75 25.96
CA HIS A 282 9.91 -6.47 24.57
C HIS A 282 9.35 -5.14 24.05
N ASN A 283 9.12 -4.17 24.96
CA ASN A 283 8.42 -2.92 24.64
C ASN A 283 9.08 -2.16 23.48
N GLU A 284 10.41 -2.04 23.48
CA GLU A 284 11.19 -1.36 22.42
C GLU A 284 10.99 -1.99 21.02
N VAL A 285 10.74 -3.30 20.96
CA VAL A 285 10.52 -4.02 19.69
C VAL A 285 9.10 -3.82 19.16
N PHE A 286 8.16 -3.48 20.05
CA PHE A 286 6.76 -3.30 19.73
C PHE A 286 6.37 -1.84 19.46
N ASP A 287 7.25 -0.84 19.64
CA ASP A 287 6.91 0.59 19.62
C ASP A 287 5.96 1.01 18.48
N ASN A 288 6.27 0.63 17.23
CA ASN A 288 5.43 0.98 16.07
C ASN A 288 4.11 0.21 15.97
N ASN A 289 3.96 -0.89 16.71
CA ASN A 289 2.81 -1.79 16.71
C ASN A 289 2.10 -1.86 18.08
N LEU A 290 2.46 -0.99 19.04
CA LEU A 290 1.93 -1.02 20.41
C LEU A 290 0.41 -0.95 20.47
N GLY A 291 -0.22 -0.20 19.56
CA GLY A 291 -1.67 -0.10 19.47
C GLY A 291 -2.33 -1.46 19.23
N LEU A 292 -1.76 -2.27 18.34
CA LEU A 292 -2.26 -3.61 18.03
C LEU A 292 -1.98 -4.59 19.16
N VAL A 293 -0.81 -4.51 19.79
CA VAL A 293 -0.46 -5.35 20.95
C VAL A 293 -1.40 -5.10 22.13
N LYS A 294 -1.75 -3.83 22.40
CA LYS A 294 -2.77 -3.46 23.39
C LYS A 294 -4.15 -4.00 23.01
N GLN A 295 -4.50 -3.99 21.72
CA GLN A 295 -5.73 -4.63 21.25
C GLN A 295 -5.70 -6.14 21.51
N CYS A 296 -4.59 -6.85 21.27
CA CYS A 296 -4.48 -8.27 21.59
C CYS A 296 -4.81 -8.55 23.06
N VAL A 297 -4.31 -7.74 24.00
CA VAL A 297 -4.63 -7.86 25.43
C VAL A 297 -6.12 -7.65 25.69
N SER A 298 -6.73 -6.63 25.09
CA SER A 298 -8.17 -6.38 25.24
C SER A 298 -9.04 -7.53 24.69
N PHE A 299 -8.62 -8.13 23.58
CA PHE A 299 -9.28 -9.30 22.99
C PHE A 299 -9.04 -10.57 23.80
N LEU A 300 -7.93 -10.68 24.53
CA LEU A 300 -7.69 -11.80 25.44
C LEU A 300 -8.71 -11.81 26.58
N TYR A 301 -9.00 -10.64 27.15
CA TYR A 301 -10.07 -10.49 28.15
C TYR A 301 -11.42 -10.91 27.58
N LYS A 302 -11.80 -10.42 26.39
CA LYS A 302 -13.02 -10.84 25.70
C LYS A 302 -13.08 -12.35 25.46
N LYS A 303 -11.98 -12.95 24.98
CA LYS A 303 -11.86 -14.39 24.75
C LYS A 303 -12.07 -15.20 26.04
N ASN A 304 -11.49 -14.76 27.15
CA ASN A 304 -11.66 -15.42 28.45
C ASN A 304 -13.12 -15.35 28.92
N ILE A 305 -13.79 -14.22 28.74
CA ILE A 305 -15.23 -14.06 29.04
C ILE A 305 -16.08 -14.98 28.14
N GLN A 306 -15.82 -15.01 26.83
CA GLN A 306 -16.50 -15.90 25.88
C GLN A 306 -16.28 -17.39 26.18
N ARG A 307 -15.22 -17.77 26.90
CA ARG A 307 -15.02 -19.16 27.36
C ARG A 307 -15.86 -19.48 28.60
N LEU A 308 -16.07 -18.49 29.47
CA LEU A 308 -16.93 -18.65 30.64
C LEU A 308 -18.38 -18.88 30.22
N THR A 309 -18.86 -18.20 29.17
CA THR A 309 -20.23 -18.42 28.65
C THR A 309 -20.48 -19.83 28.10
N LYS A 310 -19.42 -20.55 27.70
CA LYS A 310 -19.52 -21.96 27.26
C LYS A 310 -19.61 -22.97 28.40
N THR A 311 -19.17 -22.59 29.61
CA THR A 311 -19.08 -23.49 30.76
C THR A 311 -20.07 -23.13 31.87
N PHE A 312 -20.47 -21.87 31.97
CA PHE A 312 -21.38 -21.35 32.99
C PHE A 312 -22.60 -20.71 32.34
N LEU A 313 -23.79 -21.13 32.77
CA LEU A 313 -25.06 -20.50 32.38
C LEU A 313 -25.34 -19.25 33.22
N THR A 314 -25.04 -19.31 34.51
CA THR A 314 -25.16 -18.20 35.47
C THR A 314 -23.85 -18.06 36.23
N LEU A 315 -23.22 -16.89 36.17
CA LEU A 315 -21.97 -16.58 36.86
C LEU A 315 -22.08 -15.21 37.52
N SER A 316 -21.64 -15.10 38.78
CA SER A 316 -21.60 -13.81 39.46
C SER A 316 -20.52 -12.91 38.85
N LEU A 317 -20.73 -11.59 38.89
CA LEU A 317 -19.75 -10.61 38.38
C LEU A 317 -18.43 -10.65 39.16
N SER A 318 -18.48 -10.99 40.45
CA SER A 318 -17.28 -11.20 41.28
C SER A 318 -16.48 -12.43 40.84
N ASP A 319 -17.14 -13.57 40.60
CA ASP A 319 -16.45 -14.79 40.16
C ASP A 319 -15.89 -14.64 38.75
N MET A 320 -16.59 -13.88 37.89
CA MET A 320 -16.10 -13.52 36.57
C MET A 320 -14.83 -12.68 36.67
N ALA A 321 -14.80 -11.65 37.54
CA ALA A 321 -13.62 -10.83 37.74
C ALA A 321 -12.43 -11.65 38.24
N THR A 322 -12.63 -12.56 39.20
CA THR A 322 -11.57 -13.42 39.71
C THR A 322 -11.03 -14.38 38.65
N LYS A 323 -11.91 -15.02 37.85
CA LYS A 323 -11.49 -15.99 36.82
C LYS A 323 -10.82 -15.36 35.60
N VAL A 324 -11.12 -14.10 35.32
CA VAL A 324 -10.57 -13.35 34.19
C VAL A 324 -9.39 -12.45 34.61
N GLU A 325 -9.03 -12.47 35.90
CA GLU A 325 -7.99 -11.62 36.51
C GLU A 325 -8.23 -10.11 36.30
N LEU A 326 -9.50 -9.69 36.40
CA LEU A 326 -9.90 -8.28 36.40
C LEU A 326 -9.83 -7.69 37.81
N SER A 327 -9.66 -6.37 37.92
CA SER A 327 -9.45 -5.71 39.22
C SER A 327 -10.72 -5.63 40.07
N GLY A 328 -11.91 -5.81 39.47
CA GLY A 328 -13.17 -5.82 40.20
C GLY A 328 -14.41 -6.11 39.34
N PRO A 329 -15.59 -6.22 39.99
CA PRO A 329 -16.85 -6.55 39.33
C PRO A 329 -17.33 -5.45 38.36
N ALA A 330 -16.99 -4.19 38.61
CA ALA A 330 -17.34 -3.06 37.72
C ALA A 330 -16.61 -3.13 36.37
N GLU A 331 -15.35 -3.61 36.34
CA GLU A 331 -14.65 -3.85 35.07
C GLU A 331 -15.26 -5.05 34.33
N ALA A 332 -15.63 -6.11 35.05
CA ALA A 332 -16.32 -7.26 34.45
C ALA A 332 -17.64 -6.83 33.78
N GLU A 333 -18.44 -6.00 34.47
CA GLU A 333 -19.66 -5.41 33.91
C GLU A 333 -19.38 -4.58 32.65
N PHE A 334 -18.35 -3.74 32.67
CA PHE A 334 -17.95 -2.93 31.50
C PHE A 334 -17.55 -3.80 30.30
N TYR A 335 -16.83 -4.90 30.51
CA TYR A 335 -16.45 -5.80 29.41
C TYR A 335 -17.65 -6.56 28.82
N VAL A 336 -18.62 -6.94 29.66
CA VAL A 336 -19.86 -7.60 29.22
C VAL A 336 -20.76 -6.66 28.43
N LEU A 337 -20.85 -5.38 28.83
CA LEU A 337 -21.65 -4.36 28.14
C LEU A 337 -21.07 -3.93 26.77
N LYS A 338 -19.81 -4.28 26.48
CA LYS A 338 -19.05 -3.80 25.32
C LYS A 338 -18.77 -4.90 24.29
N ASP A 339 -19.26 -6.11 24.54
CA ASP A 339 -19.53 -7.11 23.50
C ASP A 339 -20.82 -6.75 22.78
#